data_AF-K2NTH5-F1
#
_entry.id   AF-K2NTH5-F1
#
_cell.length_a   1.000
_cell.length_b   1.000
_cell.length_c   1.000
_cell.angle_alpha   90.00
_cell.angle_beta   90.00
_cell.angle_gamma   90.00
#
_symmetry.space_group_name_H-M   'P 1'
#
loop_
_entity.id
_entity.type
_entity.pdbx_description
1 polymer ?
#
loop_
_entity_poly.entity_id
_entity_poly.type
_entity_poly.pdbx_seq_one_letter_code
_entity_poly.pdbx_strand_id
1 'polypeptide(L)'
;MSVFLHFLFSCLSYTLCVPTHIYMYIYICVKTPLSPRGLFFLERIKDPLTSSLQEQKQKRKKKKRGSETNHVANGGKERVRVASLQQSTRMNFSRVAIPGVKQTITLCSAKGGVGKSTCSVNVALALKNMGFSVGIVDADITGPSIPTMMSVDASQVETYRVAGSDRFAPPTNFGVKVMSMGLVVPYDEAIAVRGPMVNKYIRALLFQTDWDELDYLVIDMPPGTNDVHLTLTQEVVLTGAVILSTPQRVALVDVRRGIDMFAAVNTPILGIVENMSYFACGHCGTRHNLFGTGGVKATAEELGVPFLGEIPFVPRIMQDTDAGYPPTLRGDDTMEAAEPFYKLAERIHDAVVALKTNKTNKHTGAGPSIHFDG
;
A
#
# COMPACT_ATOMS: atom_id res chain seq x y z
N MET A 1 -45.75 18.28 -22.56
CA MET A 1 -44.94 19.48 -22.89
C MET A 1 -45.26 20.51 -21.83
N SER A 2 -44.25 21.05 -21.15
CA SER A 2 -44.34 21.81 -19.88
C SER A 2 -44.43 20.94 -18.62
N VAL A 3 -43.26 20.53 -18.11
CA VAL A 3 -42.84 20.53 -16.67
C VAL A 3 -41.29 20.45 -16.58
N PHE A 4 -40.59 20.04 -17.65
CA PHE A 4 -39.13 19.88 -17.63
C PHE A 4 -38.29 21.15 -17.86
N LEU A 5 -38.90 22.34 -17.98
CA LEU A 5 -38.21 23.58 -18.37
C LEU A 5 -37.85 24.51 -17.20
N HIS A 6 -38.03 24.10 -15.95
CA HIS A 6 -37.83 24.98 -14.78
C HIS A 6 -36.63 24.63 -13.88
N PHE A 7 -35.74 23.73 -14.29
CA PHE A 7 -34.55 23.38 -13.50
C PHE A 7 -33.21 23.79 -14.12
N LEU A 8 -33.21 24.38 -15.32
CA LEU A 8 -31.98 24.76 -16.04
C LEU A 8 -31.57 26.23 -15.89
N PHE A 9 -32.27 27.02 -15.05
CA PHE A 9 -32.01 28.46 -14.92
C PHE A 9 -31.49 28.92 -13.54
N SER A 10 -30.90 28.03 -12.73
CA SER A 10 -30.36 28.44 -11.41
C SER A 10 -28.96 27.96 -11.04
N CYS A 11 -28.13 27.62 -12.03
CA CYS A 11 -26.67 27.47 -11.82
C CYS A 11 -25.89 28.20 -12.91
N LEU A 12 -26.07 29.52 -12.99
CA LEU A 12 -25.15 30.42 -13.69
C LEU A 12 -24.80 31.56 -12.72
N SER A 13 -23.97 31.23 -11.75
CA SER A 13 -23.17 32.20 -11.00
C SER A 13 -21.97 31.45 -10.43
N TYR A 14 -20.78 31.99 -10.70
CA TYR A 14 -19.45 31.56 -10.26
C TYR A 14 -18.70 30.55 -11.16
N THR A 15 -18.05 31.15 -12.15
CA THR A 15 -16.59 31.05 -12.42
C THR A 15 -15.95 29.66 -12.45
N LEU A 16 -15.50 29.22 -13.63
CA LEU A 16 -14.11 28.79 -13.87
C LEU A 16 -13.89 28.41 -15.35
N CYS A 17 -12.80 28.96 -15.88
CA CYS A 17 -12.26 28.78 -17.22
C CYS A 17 -11.73 27.35 -17.39
N VAL A 18 -12.20 26.60 -18.39
CA VAL A 18 -11.64 25.30 -18.80
C VAL A 18 -11.50 25.27 -20.33
N PRO A 19 -10.38 24.79 -20.92
CA PRO A 19 -10.09 24.92 -22.35
C PRO A 19 -10.99 24.04 -23.25
N THR A 20 -11.37 24.63 -24.37
CA THR A 20 -12.27 24.14 -25.44
C THR A 20 -11.66 23.06 -26.34
N HIS A 21 -11.49 21.81 -25.87
CA HIS A 21 -11.17 20.70 -26.80
C HIS A 21 -11.87 19.36 -26.58
N ILE A 22 -12.81 19.24 -25.64
CA ILE A 22 -13.47 17.95 -25.33
C ILE A 22 -14.94 17.89 -25.80
N TYR A 23 -15.58 19.01 -26.14
CA TYR A 23 -16.99 19.01 -26.57
C TYR A 23 -17.26 18.65 -28.03
N MET A 24 -16.23 18.52 -28.89
CA MET A 24 -16.43 18.26 -30.32
C MET A 24 -16.51 16.77 -30.70
N TYR A 25 -16.26 15.83 -29.79
CA TYR A 25 -16.29 14.39 -30.09
C TYR A 25 -17.59 13.68 -29.69
N ILE A 26 -18.43 14.30 -28.86
CA ILE A 26 -19.68 13.67 -28.38
C ILE A 26 -20.91 14.16 -29.17
N TYR A 27 -20.82 15.26 -29.93
CA TYR A 27 -21.95 15.82 -30.67
C TYR A 27 -22.18 15.23 -32.09
N ILE A 28 -21.29 14.36 -32.59
CA ILE A 28 -21.39 13.78 -33.95
C ILE A 28 -22.05 12.38 -33.96
N CYS A 29 -22.44 11.81 -32.81
CA CYS A 29 -22.94 10.43 -32.78
C CYS A 29 -24.46 10.27 -32.67
N VAL A 30 -25.25 11.35 -32.65
CA VAL A 30 -26.71 11.25 -32.56
C VAL A 30 -27.36 12.27 -33.50
N LYS A 31 -27.89 11.76 -34.63
CA LYS A 31 -28.65 12.43 -35.71
C LYS A 31 -27.85 12.92 -36.94
N THR A 32 -27.46 12.00 -37.81
CA THR A 32 -27.54 12.15 -39.29
C THR A 32 -27.36 10.78 -39.95
N PRO A 33 -27.99 10.48 -41.11
CA PRO A 33 -27.74 9.24 -41.85
C PRO A 33 -26.35 9.31 -42.50
N LEU A 34 -25.50 8.31 -42.24
CA LEU A 34 -24.16 8.22 -42.83
C LEU A 34 -24.22 7.91 -44.34
N SER A 35 -23.39 8.60 -45.12
CA SER A 35 -23.21 8.36 -46.55
C SER A 35 -22.39 7.08 -46.83
N PRO A 36 -22.41 6.54 -48.07
CA PRO A 36 -21.74 5.27 -48.42
C PRO A 36 -20.23 5.22 -48.16
N ARG A 37 -19.57 6.37 -47.94
CA ARG A 37 -18.13 6.43 -47.60
C ARG A 37 -17.84 6.16 -46.11
N GLY A 38 -18.83 6.26 -45.22
CA GLY A 38 -18.69 5.96 -43.79
C GLY A 38 -18.72 4.46 -43.45
N LEU A 39 -19.39 3.64 -44.27
CA LEU A 39 -19.42 2.18 -44.06
C LEU A 39 -18.07 1.52 -44.35
N PHE A 40 -17.30 2.04 -45.30
CA PHE A 40 -15.98 1.49 -45.67
C PHE A 40 -14.93 1.62 -44.55
N PHE A 41 -15.08 2.58 -43.63
CA PHE A 41 -14.15 2.77 -42.51
C PHE A 41 -14.41 1.79 -41.35
N LEU A 42 -15.66 1.32 -41.19
CA LEU A 42 -16.04 0.36 -40.16
C LEU A 42 -15.74 -1.10 -40.52
N GLU A 43 -15.61 -1.45 -41.81
CA GLU A 43 -15.16 -2.79 -42.23
C GLU A 43 -13.66 -3.02 -41.95
N ARG A 44 -12.83 -1.99 -42.03
CA ARG A 44 -11.37 -2.10 -41.78
C ARG A 44 -10.97 -2.29 -40.31
N ILE A 45 -11.89 -2.10 -39.38
CA ILE A 45 -11.66 -2.26 -37.92
C ILE A 45 -12.04 -3.68 -37.44
N LYS A 46 -12.72 -4.49 -38.26
CA LYS A 46 -13.14 -5.85 -37.87
C LYS A 46 -12.04 -6.92 -38.00
N ASP A 47 -11.02 -6.70 -38.82
CA ASP A 47 -9.99 -7.73 -39.13
C ASP A 47 -8.85 -7.87 -38.09
N PRO A 48 -8.40 -6.83 -37.36
CA PRO A 48 -7.36 -7.00 -36.32
C PRO A 48 -7.87 -7.65 -35.02
N LEU A 49 -9.19 -7.57 -34.75
CA LEU A 49 -9.81 -8.09 -33.53
C LEU A 49 -10.19 -9.57 -33.62
N THR A 50 -10.43 -10.10 -34.81
CA THR A 50 -10.77 -11.52 -35.03
C THR A 50 -9.54 -12.43 -35.05
N SER A 51 -8.41 -11.95 -35.58
CA SER A 51 -7.13 -12.68 -35.61
C SER A 51 -6.53 -12.90 -34.21
N SER A 52 -6.58 -11.89 -33.35
CA SER A 52 -6.11 -11.96 -31.96
C SER A 52 -6.94 -12.92 -31.07
N LEU A 53 -8.25 -13.03 -31.33
CA LEU A 53 -9.14 -13.98 -30.63
C LEU A 53 -8.95 -15.43 -31.07
N GLN A 54 -8.57 -15.67 -32.33
CA GLN A 54 -8.25 -17.02 -32.82
C GLN A 54 -6.91 -17.53 -32.28
N GLU A 55 -5.88 -16.69 -32.21
CA GLU A 55 -4.59 -17.04 -31.59
C GLU A 55 -4.71 -17.39 -30.10
N GLN A 56 -5.53 -16.66 -29.34
CA GLN A 56 -5.77 -16.97 -27.93
C GLN A 56 -6.55 -18.29 -27.73
N LYS A 57 -7.47 -18.63 -28.63
CA LYS A 57 -8.18 -19.93 -28.62
C LYS A 57 -7.26 -21.11 -28.97
N GLN A 58 -6.31 -20.94 -29.87
CA GLN A 58 -5.32 -21.97 -30.22
C GLN A 58 -4.28 -22.21 -29.11
N LYS A 59 -3.82 -21.14 -28.43
CA LYS A 59 -2.95 -21.27 -27.24
C LYS A 59 -3.65 -21.99 -26.08
N ARG A 60 -4.96 -21.76 -25.87
CA ARG A 60 -5.76 -22.49 -24.88
C ARG A 60 -6.00 -23.97 -25.25
N LYS A 61 -6.14 -24.32 -26.53
CA LYS A 61 -6.26 -25.72 -26.98
C LYS A 61 -4.94 -26.49 -26.90
N LYS A 62 -3.78 -25.86 -27.17
CA LYS A 62 -2.46 -26.50 -26.98
C LYS A 62 -2.14 -26.77 -25.51
N LYS A 63 -2.53 -25.87 -24.60
CA LYS A 63 -2.34 -26.07 -23.14
C LYS A 63 -3.23 -27.17 -22.54
N LYS A 64 -4.37 -27.48 -23.18
CA LYS A 64 -5.26 -28.59 -22.80
C LYS A 64 -4.86 -29.96 -23.38
N ARG A 65 -3.97 -30.02 -24.38
CA ARG A 65 -3.49 -31.27 -24.98
C ARG A 65 -2.19 -31.82 -24.35
N GLY A 66 -1.60 -31.11 -23.39
CA GLY A 66 -0.38 -31.53 -22.68
C GLY A 66 -0.63 -32.21 -21.33
N SER A 67 -1.88 -32.52 -20.99
CA SER A 67 -2.27 -33.15 -19.72
C SER A 67 -3.29 -34.27 -19.97
N GLU A 68 -2.88 -35.30 -20.70
CA GLU A 68 -3.58 -36.58 -20.75
C GLU A 68 -2.58 -37.65 -20.27
N THR A 69 -2.59 -37.91 -18.97
CA THR A 69 -1.98 -39.11 -18.38
C THR A 69 -3.09 -40.12 -18.09
N ASN A 70 -2.90 -41.31 -18.64
CA ASN A 70 -3.76 -42.50 -18.63
C ASN A 70 -4.51 -42.74 -17.30
N HIS A 71 -5.84 -42.88 -17.40
CA HIS A 71 -6.66 -43.52 -16.38
C HIS A 71 -6.82 -45.01 -16.71
N VAL A 72 -6.23 -45.86 -15.88
CA VAL A 72 -6.66 -47.25 -15.68
C VAL A 72 -7.46 -47.28 -14.38
N ALA A 73 -8.68 -47.81 -14.47
CA ALA A 73 -9.60 -47.93 -13.35
C ALA A 73 -9.10 -48.94 -12.31
N ASN A 74 -9.15 -48.56 -11.03
CA ASN A 74 -9.51 -49.51 -9.98
C ASN A 74 -10.09 -48.77 -8.76
N GLY A 75 -11.20 -49.28 -8.25
CA GLY A 75 -11.96 -48.69 -7.15
C GLY A 75 -11.29 -48.87 -5.79
N GLY A 76 -11.38 -47.83 -4.96
CA GLY A 76 -10.98 -47.86 -3.56
C GLY A 76 -11.18 -46.49 -2.93
N LYS A 77 -12.03 -46.40 -1.90
CA LYS A 77 -12.22 -45.19 -1.11
C LYS A 77 -10.91 -44.85 -0.39
N GLU A 78 -10.32 -43.70 -0.68
CA GLU A 78 -9.17 -43.21 0.09
C GLU A 78 -9.34 -41.74 0.49
N ARG A 79 -9.30 -41.49 1.80
CA ARG A 79 -9.29 -40.17 2.42
C ARG A 79 -8.02 -39.45 2.00
N VAL A 80 -8.14 -38.40 1.18
CA VAL A 80 -7.00 -37.56 0.83
C VAL A 80 -6.65 -36.67 2.02
N ARG A 81 -5.59 -37.06 2.75
CA ARG A 81 -4.84 -36.17 3.64
C ARG A 81 -4.16 -35.11 2.78
N VAL A 82 -4.49 -33.84 2.99
CA VAL A 82 -3.75 -32.71 2.41
C VAL A 82 -2.43 -32.57 3.17
N ALA A 83 -1.42 -33.33 2.76
CA ALA A 83 -0.06 -33.19 3.23
C ALA A 83 0.83 -32.73 2.06
N SER A 84 1.63 -31.70 2.35
CA SER A 84 2.79 -31.21 1.59
C SER A 84 2.58 -30.72 0.14
N LEU A 85 2.20 -29.45 0.03
CA LEU A 85 2.63 -28.54 -1.04
C LEU A 85 3.50 -27.44 -0.42
N GLN A 86 4.54 -27.82 0.34
CA GLN A 86 5.59 -26.92 0.80
C GLN A 86 6.89 -27.21 0.07
N GLN A 87 6.92 -26.88 -1.22
CA GLN A 87 8.19 -26.67 -1.92
C GLN A 87 8.00 -25.66 -3.04
N SER A 88 7.53 -24.46 -2.67
CA SER A 88 7.75 -23.29 -3.52
C SER A 88 9.25 -22.99 -3.51
N THR A 89 9.87 -23.03 -4.67
CA THR A 89 11.22 -22.55 -4.95
C THR A 89 11.48 -21.28 -4.16
N ARG A 90 12.37 -21.31 -3.15
CA ARG A 90 12.78 -20.10 -2.43
C ARG A 90 13.43 -19.16 -3.44
N MET A 91 12.71 -18.13 -3.88
CA MET A 91 13.34 -17.05 -4.63
C MET A 91 14.32 -16.35 -3.69
N ASN A 92 15.62 -16.48 -3.97
CA ASN A 92 16.66 -15.79 -3.23
C ASN A 92 16.70 -14.33 -3.68
N PHE A 93 16.10 -13.45 -2.87
CA PHE A 93 16.20 -12.01 -3.05
C PHE A 93 17.42 -11.48 -2.29
N SER A 94 18.29 -10.74 -2.97
CA SER A 94 19.42 -10.03 -2.34
C SER A 94 18.93 -8.74 -1.68
N ARG A 95 18.23 -8.88 -0.55
CA ARG A 95 17.74 -7.73 0.23
C ARG A 95 18.88 -7.09 1.02
N VAL A 96 18.81 -5.77 1.14
CA VAL A 96 19.80 -4.98 1.86
C VAL A 96 19.14 -4.30 3.05
N ALA A 97 19.82 -4.31 4.20
CA ALA A 97 19.40 -3.51 5.35
C ALA A 97 19.71 -2.04 5.08
N ILE A 98 18.82 -1.14 5.47
CA ILE A 98 19.08 0.29 5.35
C ILE A 98 20.12 0.68 6.40
N PRO A 99 21.26 1.30 6.02
CA PRO A 99 22.28 1.72 6.97
C PRO A 99 21.71 2.61 8.08
N GLY A 100 22.11 2.37 9.32
CA GLY A 100 21.68 3.15 10.50
C GLY A 100 20.25 2.88 10.98
N VAL A 101 19.46 2.05 10.30
CA VAL A 101 18.05 1.79 10.66
C VAL A 101 17.91 0.44 11.37
N LYS A 102 17.45 0.45 12.61
CA LYS A 102 17.22 -0.77 13.39
C LYS A 102 15.97 -1.51 12.91
N GLN A 103 14.82 -0.84 12.85
CA GLN A 103 13.53 -1.44 12.45
C GLN A 103 12.96 -0.77 11.22
N THR A 104 12.78 -1.53 10.14
CA THR A 104 12.08 -1.04 8.95
C THR A 104 10.69 -1.64 8.93
N ILE A 105 9.67 -0.84 9.23
CA ILE A 105 8.27 -1.26 9.18
C ILE A 105 7.60 -0.61 7.98
N THR A 106 6.61 -1.30 7.41
CA THR A 106 5.86 -0.75 6.29
C THR A 106 4.37 -0.77 6.57
N LEU A 107 3.68 0.28 6.14
CA LEU A 107 2.23 0.35 6.12
C LEU A 107 1.78 0.23 4.67
N CYS A 108 0.85 -0.69 4.43
CA CYS A 108 0.30 -0.93 3.11
C CYS A 108 -1.23 -0.99 3.17
N SER A 109 -1.85 -0.65 2.05
CA SER A 109 -3.28 -0.85 1.84
C SER A 109 -3.48 -1.35 0.43
N ALA A 110 -4.27 -2.39 0.27
CA ALA A 110 -4.50 -2.99 -1.04
C ALA A 110 -5.53 -2.20 -1.89
N LYS A 111 -5.99 -1.04 -1.37
CA LYS A 111 -6.77 -0.01 -2.07
C LYS A 111 -6.28 1.39 -1.72
N GLY A 112 -6.53 2.35 -2.62
CA GLY A 112 -6.40 3.78 -2.34
C GLY A 112 -7.55 4.30 -1.47
N GLY A 113 -7.34 5.42 -0.77
CA GLY A 113 -8.39 6.08 0.03
C GLY A 113 -8.70 5.45 1.39
N VAL A 114 -7.93 4.44 1.84
CA VAL A 114 -8.11 3.79 3.15
C VAL A 114 -7.54 4.62 4.31
N GLY A 115 -6.83 5.73 4.05
CA GLY A 115 -6.18 6.55 5.08
C GLY A 115 -4.80 6.03 5.53
N LYS A 116 -4.12 5.27 4.66
CA LYS A 116 -2.78 4.70 4.89
C LYS A 116 -1.75 5.77 5.26
N SER A 117 -1.57 6.80 4.44
CA SER A 117 -0.56 7.84 4.67
C SER A 117 -0.82 8.65 5.94
N THR A 118 -2.09 8.97 6.22
CA THR A 118 -2.53 9.57 7.49
C THR A 118 -2.14 8.70 8.69
N CYS A 119 -2.32 7.39 8.58
CA CYS A 119 -1.91 6.44 9.62
C CYS A 119 -0.39 6.36 9.74
N SER A 120 0.35 6.30 8.62
CA SER A 120 1.82 6.29 8.59
C SER A 120 2.42 7.48 9.32
N VAL A 121 1.92 8.68 9.05
CA VAL A 121 2.35 9.92 9.71
C VAL A 121 2.05 9.89 11.21
N ASN A 122 0.82 9.54 11.60
CA ASN A 122 0.45 9.55 13.01
C ASN A 122 1.15 8.45 13.82
N VAL A 123 1.38 7.27 13.23
CA VAL A 123 2.17 6.21 13.87
C VAL A 123 3.63 6.63 14.02
N ALA A 124 4.23 7.26 13.00
CA ALA A 124 5.62 7.76 13.09
C ALA A 124 5.78 8.79 14.22
N LEU A 125 4.85 9.75 14.32
CA LEU A 125 4.85 10.75 15.38
C LEU A 125 4.57 10.14 16.76
N ALA A 126 3.65 9.18 16.86
CA ALA A 126 3.39 8.46 18.12
C ALA A 126 4.64 7.69 18.59
N LEU A 127 5.32 6.95 17.70
CA LEU A 127 6.59 6.28 18.02
C LEU A 127 7.66 7.28 18.48
N LYS A 128 7.77 8.42 17.81
CA LYS A 128 8.70 9.48 18.21
C LYS A 128 8.36 10.02 19.60
N ASN A 129 7.07 10.21 19.91
CA ASN A 129 6.63 10.69 21.22
C ASN A 129 6.78 9.64 22.33
N MET A 130 6.84 8.35 21.98
CA MET A 130 7.25 7.26 22.87
C MET A 130 8.78 7.23 23.13
N GLY A 131 9.56 8.11 22.49
CA GLY A 131 10.99 8.27 22.73
C GLY A 131 11.92 7.60 21.71
N PHE A 132 11.39 7.07 20.61
CA PHE A 132 12.20 6.45 19.55
C PHE A 132 12.75 7.49 18.56
N SER A 133 13.93 7.23 17.98
CA SER A 133 14.37 7.97 16.80
C SER A 133 13.66 7.43 15.54
N VAL A 134 12.93 8.30 14.83
CA VAL A 134 12.02 7.89 13.75
C VAL A 134 12.29 8.64 12.44
N GLY A 135 12.28 7.89 11.35
CA GLY A 135 12.15 8.41 9.98
C GLY A 135 10.88 7.91 9.32
N ILE A 136 10.40 8.65 8.32
CA ILE A 136 9.28 8.25 7.47
C ILE A 136 9.63 8.45 5.99
N VAL A 137 9.26 7.46 5.17
CA VAL A 137 9.44 7.48 3.71
C VAL A 137 8.10 7.35 3.02
N ASP A 138 7.80 8.29 2.13
CA ASP A 138 6.71 8.19 1.17
C ASP A 138 7.21 7.52 -0.13
N ALA A 139 6.77 6.27 -0.35
CA ALA A 139 7.07 5.53 -1.55
C ALA A 139 5.96 5.64 -2.62
N ASP A 140 4.95 6.48 -2.43
CA ASP A 140 3.92 6.76 -3.44
C ASP A 140 4.36 7.89 -4.38
N ILE A 141 4.93 7.50 -5.53
CA ILE A 141 5.37 8.43 -6.58
C ILE A 141 4.20 9.20 -7.21
N THR A 142 3.02 8.57 -7.30
CA THR A 142 1.91 9.08 -8.11
C THR A 142 1.00 10.05 -7.37
N GLY A 143 1.08 10.07 -6.04
CA GLY A 143 0.30 10.95 -5.19
C GLY A 143 0.95 11.11 -3.82
N PRO A 144 2.18 11.65 -3.75
CA PRO A 144 2.86 11.83 -2.47
C PRO A 144 2.03 12.76 -1.59
N SER A 145 1.82 12.36 -0.35
CA SER A 145 0.95 13.07 0.59
C SER A 145 1.67 13.43 1.89
N ILE A 146 2.71 12.67 2.25
CA ILE A 146 3.47 12.87 3.47
C ILE A 146 4.17 14.24 3.52
N PRO A 147 4.75 14.78 2.42
CA PRO A 147 5.35 16.12 2.47
C PRO A 147 4.40 17.20 2.99
N THR A 148 3.16 17.21 2.49
CA THR A 148 2.12 18.14 2.96
C THR A 148 1.77 17.89 4.43
N MET A 149 1.52 16.64 4.82
CA MET A 149 1.11 16.28 6.18
C MET A 149 2.20 16.55 7.23
N MET A 150 3.46 16.52 6.81
CA MET A 150 4.63 16.83 7.64
C MET A 150 5.15 18.24 7.44
N SER A 151 4.46 19.09 6.67
CA SER A 151 4.87 20.46 6.36
C SER A 151 6.33 20.58 5.91
N VAL A 152 6.72 19.72 4.97
CA VAL A 152 8.05 19.76 4.34
C VAL A 152 7.94 19.94 2.83
N ASP A 153 8.92 20.63 2.25
CA ASP A 153 9.04 20.86 0.82
C ASP A 153 10.47 20.60 0.29
N ALA A 154 10.60 20.55 -1.05
CA ALA A 154 11.83 20.15 -1.72
C ALA A 154 13.02 21.07 -1.41
N SER A 155 12.80 22.34 -1.06
CA SER A 155 13.87 23.28 -0.74
C SER A 155 14.61 22.94 0.56
N GLN A 156 14.00 22.09 1.40
CA GLN A 156 14.55 21.65 2.67
C GLN A 156 15.36 20.35 2.55
N VAL A 157 15.39 19.73 1.36
CA VAL A 157 16.27 18.58 1.09
C VAL A 157 17.63 19.11 0.67
N GLU A 158 18.65 18.77 1.46
CA GLU A 158 20.03 19.04 1.08
C GLU A 158 20.58 17.89 0.23
N THR A 159 21.21 18.23 -0.89
CA THR A 159 21.85 17.25 -1.78
C THR A 159 23.35 17.50 -1.82
N TYR A 160 24.13 16.43 -1.68
CA TYR A 160 25.59 16.50 -1.72
C TYR A 160 26.18 15.23 -2.31
N ARG A 161 27.49 15.21 -2.59
CA ARG A 161 28.17 14.08 -3.23
C ARG A 161 29.21 13.45 -2.33
N VAL A 162 29.17 12.13 -2.23
CA VAL A 162 30.19 11.32 -1.54
C VAL A 162 30.69 10.26 -2.51
N ALA A 163 32.01 10.22 -2.74
CA ALA A 163 32.65 9.28 -3.66
C ALA A 163 31.99 9.22 -5.07
N GLY A 164 31.53 10.36 -5.58
CA GLY A 164 30.88 10.47 -6.90
C GLY A 164 29.42 10.01 -6.94
N SER A 165 28.83 9.63 -5.80
CA SER A 165 27.41 9.29 -5.69
C SER A 165 26.65 10.42 -4.99
N ASP A 166 25.44 10.73 -5.49
CA ASP A 166 24.54 11.69 -4.85
C ASP A 166 23.99 11.11 -3.53
N ARG A 167 23.87 11.98 -2.53
CA ARG A 167 23.39 11.75 -1.17
C ARG A 167 22.32 12.77 -0.84
N PHE A 168 21.35 12.38 -0.03
CA PHE A 168 20.27 13.24 0.45
C PHE A 168 20.35 13.36 1.97
N ALA A 169 20.51 14.58 2.49
CA ALA A 169 20.22 14.86 3.88
C ALA A 169 18.72 15.21 3.99
N PRO A 170 17.89 14.35 4.61
CA PRO A 170 16.45 14.54 4.64
C PRO A 170 16.07 15.67 5.60
N PRO A 171 15.03 16.47 5.28
CA PRO A 171 14.49 17.41 6.24
C PRO A 171 13.99 16.68 7.49
N THR A 172 14.12 17.35 8.63
CA THR A 172 13.52 16.88 9.89
C THR A 172 12.44 17.87 10.28
N ASN A 173 11.21 17.39 10.43
CA ASN A 173 10.13 18.18 11.02
C ASN A 173 9.43 17.39 12.13
N PHE A 174 8.97 18.09 13.16
CA PHE A 174 8.34 17.50 14.35
C PHE A 174 9.22 16.44 15.07
N GLY A 175 10.53 16.46 14.82
CA GLY A 175 11.48 15.48 15.34
C GLY A 175 11.51 14.14 14.57
N VAL A 176 10.92 14.10 13.37
CA VAL A 176 10.92 12.93 12.47
C VAL A 176 11.63 13.32 11.17
N LYS A 177 12.57 12.48 10.71
CA LYS A 177 13.19 12.64 9.39
C LYS A 177 12.20 12.25 8.30
N VAL A 178 12.02 13.10 7.30
CA VAL A 178 11.00 12.89 6.26
C VAL A 178 11.67 12.81 4.90
N MET A 179 11.35 11.76 4.15
CA MET A 179 11.74 11.66 2.76
C MET A 179 10.57 11.21 1.89
N SER A 180 10.50 11.74 0.68
CA SER A 180 9.43 11.41 -0.27
C SER A 180 9.94 11.58 -1.69
N MET A 181 9.35 10.82 -2.60
CA MET A 181 9.52 11.00 -4.03
C MET A 181 9.17 12.42 -4.46
N GLY A 182 8.12 13.01 -3.87
CA GLY A 182 7.69 14.38 -4.16
C GLY A 182 8.69 15.46 -3.74
N LEU A 183 9.72 15.11 -2.95
CA LEU A 183 10.78 16.03 -2.54
C LEU A 183 12.02 15.96 -3.45
N VAL A 184 12.22 14.85 -4.17
CA VAL A 184 13.43 14.61 -4.99
C VAL A 184 13.16 14.53 -6.48
N VAL A 185 11.95 14.15 -6.89
CA VAL A 185 11.57 14.05 -8.29
C VAL A 185 10.83 15.33 -8.68
N PRO A 186 11.36 16.12 -9.64
CA PRO A 186 10.63 17.24 -10.22
C PRO A 186 9.25 16.81 -10.74
N TYR A 187 8.25 17.68 -10.61
CA TYR A 187 6.85 17.34 -10.92
C TYR A 187 6.64 16.94 -12.40
N ASP A 188 7.39 17.54 -13.32
CA ASP A 188 7.40 17.22 -14.74
C ASP A 188 8.01 15.84 -15.04
N GLU A 189 9.07 15.47 -14.32
CA GLU A 189 9.66 14.12 -14.40
C GLU A 189 8.74 13.05 -13.80
N ALA A 190 7.98 13.37 -12.76
CA ALA A 190 7.07 12.45 -12.07
C ALA A 190 6.04 11.80 -13.04
N ILE A 191 5.58 12.56 -14.05
CA ILE A 191 4.63 12.09 -15.08
C ILE A 191 5.24 11.01 -15.98
N ALA A 192 6.57 11.01 -16.14
CA ALA A 192 7.29 10.06 -16.98
C ALA A 192 7.82 8.83 -16.20
N VAL A 193 7.65 8.78 -14.87
CA VAL A 193 8.19 7.68 -14.05
C VAL A 193 7.44 6.38 -14.32
N ARG A 194 8.13 5.38 -14.87
CA ARG A 194 7.60 4.04 -15.13
C ARG A 194 8.62 2.95 -14.85
N GLY A 195 8.14 1.81 -14.39
CA GLY A 195 8.89 0.55 -14.30
C GLY A 195 10.26 0.70 -13.64
N PRO A 196 11.39 0.49 -14.35
CA PRO A 196 12.73 0.52 -13.74
C PRO A 196 13.12 1.83 -13.05
N MET A 197 12.54 2.98 -13.46
CA MET A 197 12.87 4.27 -12.82
C MET A 197 12.29 4.37 -11.40
N VAL A 198 11.12 3.78 -11.16
CA VAL A 198 10.52 3.67 -9.82
C VAL A 198 11.50 2.99 -8.86
N ASN A 199 12.11 1.88 -9.31
CA ASN A 199 13.06 1.12 -8.51
C ASN A 199 14.33 1.91 -8.20
N LYS A 200 14.84 2.67 -9.19
CA LYS A 200 15.99 3.56 -8.99
C LYS A 200 15.70 4.60 -7.91
N TYR A 201 14.54 5.26 -8.00
CA TYR A 201 14.18 6.28 -7.02
C TYR A 201 13.90 5.69 -5.64
N ILE A 202 13.24 4.54 -5.53
CA ILE A 202 13.04 3.86 -4.23
C ILE A 202 14.38 3.55 -3.59
N ARG A 203 15.34 3.03 -4.37
CA ARG A 203 16.70 2.80 -3.89
C ARG A 203 17.39 4.10 -3.46
N ALA A 204 17.22 5.18 -4.21
CA ALA A 204 17.75 6.49 -3.83
C ALA A 204 17.18 6.95 -2.48
N LEU A 205 15.85 6.92 -2.31
CA LEU A 205 15.20 7.31 -1.06
C LEU A 205 15.63 6.45 0.14
N LEU A 206 15.78 5.15 -0.05
CA LEU A 206 16.09 4.25 1.07
C LEU A 206 17.60 4.21 1.38
N PHE A 207 18.46 4.18 0.38
CA PHE A 207 19.88 3.89 0.55
C PHE A 207 20.82 5.08 0.28
N GLN A 208 20.36 6.13 -0.41
CA GLN A 208 21.12 7.36 -0.62
C GLN A 208 20.75 8.49 0.35
N THR A 209 19.71 8.29 1.14
CA THR A 209 19.32 9.21 2.21
C THR A 209 20.11 8.93 3.48
N ASP A 210 20.61 9.98 4.14
CA ASP A 210 21.35 9.88 5.39
C ASP A 210 20.38 9.95 6.58
N TRP A 211 19.94 8.76 6.96
CA TRP A 211 18.97 8.55 8.03
C TRP A 211 19.52 8.76 9.45
N ASP A 212 20.84 8.85 9.60
CA ASP A 212 21.54 8.69 10.89
C ASP A 212 21.13 7.36 11.58
N GLU A 213 21.18 7.32 12.92
CA GLU A 213 20.77 6.17 13.71
C GLU A 213 19.27 6.26 14.07
N LEU A 214 18.45 5.43 13.41
CA LEU A 214 17.01 5.34 13.64
C LEU A 214 16.62 4.04 14.35
N ASP A 215 15.78 4.15 15.37
CA ASP A 215 15.08 3.01 15.92
C ASP A 215 14.03 2.48 14.94
N TYR A 216 13.29 3.38 14.28
CA TYR A 216 12.24 3.05 13.31
C TYR A 216 12.35 3.85 12.02
N LEU A 217 12.21 3.16 10.89
CA LEU A 217 11.87 3.74 9.60
C LEU A 217 10.48 3.24 9.18
N VAL A 218 9.54 4.16 9.02
CA VAL A 218 8.17 3.89 8.58
C VAL A 218 8.08 4.10 7.07
N ILE A 219 7.80 3.04 6.32
CA ILE A 219 7.63 3.11 4.87
C ILE A 219 6.15 3.11 4.52
N ASP A 220 5.68 4.23 3.98
CA ASP A 220 4.34 4.39 3.40
C ASP A 220 4.35 3.88 1.96
N MET A 221 3.82 2.68 1.74
CA MET A 221 3.79 2.09 0.39
C MET A 221 2.79 2.78 -0.53
N PRO A 222 2.95 2.73 -1.87
CA PRO A 222 1.88 3.12 -2.79
C PRO A 222 0.61 2.28 -2.55
N PRO A 223 -0.58 2.66 -3.03
CA PRO A 223 -1.77 1.82 -2.90
C PRO A 223 -1.69 0.55 -3.77
N GLY A 224 -2.44 -0.48 -3.36
CA GLY A 224 -2.63 -1.70 -4.15
C GLY A 224 -1.67 -2.84 -3.77
N THR A 225 -1.54 -3.81 -4.67
CA THR A 225 -0.60 -4.94 -4.56
C THR A 225 0.14 -5.15 -5.88
N ASN A 226 0.37 -4.06 -6.61
CA ASN A 226 1.02 -4.06 -7.93
C ASN A 226 2.54 -4.23 -7.81
N ASP A 227 3.23 -4.49 -8.92
CA ASP A 227 4.66 -4.83 -8.99
C ASP A 227 5.61 -3.87 -8.24
N VAL A 228 5.25 -2.59 -8.07
CA VAL A 228 6.04 -1.61 -7.29
C VAL A 228 6.22 -2.04 -5.83
N HIS A 229 5.20 -2.67 -5.24
CA HIS A 229 5.26 -3.23 -3.89
C HIS A 229 6.23 -4.41 -3.80
N LEU A 230 6.22 -5.27 -4.82
CA LEU A 230 7.14 -6.38 -4.91
C LEU A 230 8.57 -5.89 -5.04
N THR A 231 8.85 -4.84 -5.84
CA THR A 231 10.21 -4.30 -5.90
C THR A 231 10.67 -3.82 -4.52
N LEU A 232 9.90 -2.97 -3.83
CA LEU A 232 10.35 -2.43 -2.54
C LEU A 232 10.65 -3.57 -1.54
N THR A 233 9.75 -4.53 -1.43
CA THR A 233 9.91 -5.68 -0.54
C THR A 233 11.03 -6.65 -0.92
N GLN A 234 11.48 -6.63 -2.19
CA GLN A 234 12.63 -7.40 -2.67
C GLN A 234 13.97 -6.69 -2.47
N GLU A 235 13.95 -5.37 -2.32
CA GLU A 235 15.15 -4.54 -2.20
C GLU A 235 15.58 -4.35 -0.74
N VAL A 236 14.62 -4.14 0.16
CA VAL A 236 14.90 -3.86 1.57
C VAL A 236 14.53 -5.03 2.49
N VAL A 237 15.36 -5.25 3.52
CA VAL A 237 14.99 -6.11 4.64
C VAL A 237 13.95 -5.39 5.51
N LEU A 238 12.72 -5.86 5.46
CA LEU A 238 11.63 -5.37 6.32
C LEU A 238 11.59 -6.17 7.63
N THR A 239 11.45 -5.47 8.76
CA THR A 239 11.13 -6.06 10.06
C THR A 239 9.74 -6.68 10.02
N GLY A 240 8.77 -5.96 9.43
CA GLY A 240 7.43 -6.47 9.20
C GLY A 240 6.49 -5.46 8.55
N ALA A 241 5.30 -5.93 8.20
CA ALA A 241 4.28 -5.16 7.50
C ALA A 241 2.99 -5.03 8.33
N VAL A 242 2.38 -3.85 8.26
CA VAL A 242 1.06 -3.54 8.82
C VAL A 242 0.09 -3.33 7.67
N ILE A 243 -1.00 -4.08 7.66
CA ILE A 243 -2.00 -4.03 6.58
C ILE A 243 -3.20 -3.22 7.05
N LEU A 244 -3.54 -2.17 6.31
CA LEU A 244 -4.71 -1.35 6.57
C LEU A 244 -5.85 -1.72 5.64
N SER A 245 -7.06 -1.79 6.21
CA SER A 245 -8.30 -1.99 5.45
C SER A 245 -9.46 -1.25 6.10
N THR A 246 -10.58 -1.18 5.39
CA THR A 246 -11.87 -0.71 5.92
C THR A 246 -12.80 -1.90 6.16
N PRO A 247 -13.87 -1.75 6.97
CA PRO A 247 -14.81 -2.85 7.27
C PRO A 247 -15.58 -3.37 6.04
N GLN A 248 -15.50 -2.66 4.91
CA GLN A 248 -16.25 -2.99 3.70
C GLN A 248 -15.86 -4.38 3.18
N ARG A 249 -16.87 -5.22 2.91
CA ARG A 249 -16.66 -6.60 2.41
C ARG A 249 -15.75 -6.68 1.19
N VAL A 250 -15.84 -5.72 0.28
CA VAL A 250 -15.00 -5.68 -0.94
C VAL A 250 -13.53 -5.41 -0.58
N ALA A 251 -13.23 -4.68 0.51
CA ALA A 251 -11.87 -4.40 0.97
C ALA A 251 -11.21 -5.61 1.65
N LEU A 252 -11.98 -6.59 2.14
CA LEU A 252 -11.44 -7.80 2.77
C LEU A 252 -10.72 -8.73 1.80
N VAL A 253 -11.13 -8.75 0.52
CA VAL A 253 -10.41 -9.50 -0.53
C VAL A 253 -9.00 -8.94 -0.72
N ASP A 254 -8.86 -7.64 -0.56
CA ASP A 254 -7.60 -6.93 -0.77
C ASP A 254 -6.63 -7.17 0.41
N VAL A 255 -7.16 -7.36 1.63
CA VAL A 255 -6.37 -7.81 2.80
C VAL A 255 -5.68 -9.14 2.53
N ARG A 256 -6.41 -10.13 2.00
CA ARG A 256 -5.86 -11.45 1.66
C ARG A 256 -4.71 -11.35 0.66
N ARG A 257 -4.88 -10.54 -0.39
CA ARG A 257 -3.84 -10.29 -1.40
C ARG A 257 -2.59 -9.64 -0.80
N GLY A 258 -2.78 -8.67 0.11
CA GLY A 258 -1.67 -8.05 0.82
C GLY A 258 -0.87 -9.06 1.64
N ILE A 259 -1.55 -9.94 2.38
CA ILE A 259 -0.92 -11.02 3.16
C ILE A 259 -0.14 -11.96 2.24
N ASP A 260 -0.76 -12.43 1.16
CA ASP A 260 -0.13 -13.34 0.20
C ASP A 260 1.14 -12.72 -0.42
N MET A 261 1.10 -11.42 -0.72
CA MET A 261 2.25 -10.69 -1.25
C MET A 261 3.44 -10.69 -0.28
N PHE A 262 3.22 -10.32 0.98
CA PHE A 262 4.30 -10.31 1.98
C PHE A 262 4.77 -11.71 2.34
N ALA A 263 3.89 -12.70 2.33
CA ALA A 263 4.24 -14.11 2.50
C ALA A 263 5.17 -14.59 1.36
N ALA A 264 4.86 -14.23 0.11
CA ALA A 264 5.68 -14.58 -1.06
C ALA A 264 7.11 -13.99 -0.98
N VAL A 265 7.27 -12.86 -0.30
CA VAL A 265 8.56 -12.23 -0.02
C VAL A 265 9.01 -12.45 1.42
N ASN A 266 8.54 -13.47 2.15
CA ASN A 266 9.03 -13.81 3.50
C ASN A 266 9.10 -12.63 4.50
N THR A 267 8.24 -11.63 4.35
CA THR A 267 8.15 -10.50 5.27
C THR A 267 7.09 -10.79 6.33
N PRO A 268 7.41 -10.72 7.64
CA PRO A 268 6.41 -10.95 8.69
C PRO A 268 5.27 -9.94 8.62
N ILE A 269 4.03 -10.40 8.78
CA ILE A 269 2.90 -9.51 9.03
C ILE A 269 2.84 -9.21 10.54
N LEU A 270 3.04 -7.95 10.92
CA LEU A 270 2.90 -7.48 12.30
C LEU A 270 1.44 -7.47 12.72
N GLY A 271 0.54 -7.17 11.78
CA GLY A 271 -0.88 -7.36 11.95
C GLY A 271 -1.73 -6.51 11.00
N ILE A 272 -3.04 -6.52 11.23
CA ILE A 272 -4.05 -5.86 10.40
C ILE A 272 -4.80 -4.82 11.23
N VAL A 273 -5.04 -3.66 10.63
CA VAL A 273 -5.76 -2.53 11.23
C VAL A 273 -7.05 -2.27 10.46
N GLU A 274 -8.15 -2.10 11.18
CA GLU A 274 -9.43 -1.65 10.61
C GLU A 274 -9.55 -0.13 10.75
N ASN A 275 -9.33 0.61 9.66
CA ASN A 275 -9.49 2.06 9.64
C ASN A 275 -10.92 2.48 9.26
N MET A 276 -11.32 3.69 9.68
CA MET A 276 -12.68 4.22 9.49
C MET A 276 -13.76 3.23 9.96
N SER A 277 -13.49 2.56 11.08
CA SER A 277 -14.27 1.44 11.60
C SER A 277 -15.67 1.87 12.08
N TYR A 278 -15.73 2.96 12.83
CA TYR A 278 -16.97 3.51 13.37
C TYR A 278 -16.87 5.02 13.57
N PHE A 279 -18.01 5.67 13.70
CA PHE A 279 -18.14 7.06 14.15
C PHE A 279 -18.79 7.07 15.54
N ALA A 280 -18.16 7.70 16.52
CA ALA A 280 -18.74 7.92 17.83
C ALA A 280 -19.46 9.28 17.85
N CYS A 281 -20.77 9.29 18.09
CA CYS A 281 -21.50 10.54 18.17
C CYS A 281 -21.15 11.27 19.48
N GLY A 282 -20.49 12.43 19.39
CA GLY A 282 -20.14 13.24 20.57
C GLY A 282 -21.32 13.76 21.38
N HIS A 283 -22.55 13.71 20.85
CA HIS A 283 -23.75 14.16 21.57
C HIS A 283 -24.44 13.03 22.35
N CYS A 284 -24.55 11.82 21.78
CA CYS A 284 -25.28 10.70 22.40
C CYS A 284 -24.40 9.50 22.78
N GLY A 285 -23.09 9.54 22.49
CA GLY A 285 -22.14 8.46 22.75
C GLY A 285 -22.36 7.19 21.91
N THR A 286 -23.35 7.19 21.01
CA THR A 286 -23.66 6.01 20.20
C THR A 286 -22.56 5.76 19.16
N ARG A 287 -22.11 4.50 19.08
CA ARG A 287 -21.19 4.02 18.06
C ARG A 287 -21.96 3.66 16.78
N HIS A 288 -21.70 4.39 15.71
CA HIS A 288 -22.27 4.14 14.39
C HIS A 288 -21.26 3.45 13.49
N ASN A 289 -21.54 2.21 13.07
CA ASN A 289 -20.65 1.45 12.20
C ASN A 289 -20.95 1.79 10.74
N LEU A 290 -20.09 2.63 10.14
CA LEU A 290 -20.34 3.23 8.81
C LEU A 290 -20.40 2.20 7.68
N PHE A 291 -19.65 1.10 7.81
CA PHE A 291 -19.43 0.13 6.73
C PHE A 291 -19.65 -1.32 7.15
N GLY A 292 -20.31 -1.55 8.29
CA GLY A 292 -20.41 -2.86 8.95
C GLY A 292 -19.42 -3.00 10.10
N THR A 293 -19.38 -4.18 10.74
CA THR A 293 -18.61 -4.42 11.97
C THR A 293 -17.75 -5.67 11.87
N GLY A 294 -16.50 -5.59 12.32
CA GLY A 294 -15.67 -6.76 12.64
C GLY A 294 -15.21 -7.59 11.44
N GLY A 295 -15.39 -7.09 10.22
CA GLY A 295 -14.98 -7.80 9.01
C GLY A 295 -13.47 -8.02 8.95
N VAL A 296 -12.67 -7.02 9.34
CA VAL A 296 -11.22 -7.14 9.34
C VAL A 296 -10.75 -8.02 10.49
N LYS A 297 -11.34 -7.88 11.69
CA LYS A 297 -11.02 -8.73 12.84
C LYS A 297 -11.30 -10.21 12.56
N ALA A 298 -12.48 -10.54 12.03
CA ALA A 298 -12.81 -11.91 11.65
C ALA A 298 -11.88 -12.46 10.56
N THR A 299 -11.49 -11.62 9.60
CA THR A 299 -10.51 -11.99 8.56
C THR A 299 -9.12 -12.24 9.15
N ALA A 300 -8.69 -11.43 10.12
CA ALA A 300 -7.42 -11.61 10.81
C ALA A 300 -7.39 -12.95 11.57
N GLU A 301 -8.48 -13.28 12.27
CA GLU A 301 -8.66 -14.57 12.96
C GLU A 301 -8.65 -15.76 11.98
N GLU A 302 -9.39 -15.66 10.86
CA GLU A 302 -9.43 -16.70 9.82
C GLU A 302 -8.04 -16.99 9.23
N LEU A 303 -7.24 -15.94 9.03
CA LEU A 303 -5.92 -16.04 8.40
C LEU A 303 -4.79 -16.27 9.41
N GLY A 304 -5.08 -16.30 10.71
CA GLY A 304 -4.09 -16.49 11.77
C GLY A 304 -3.10 -15.31 11.89
N VAL A 305 -3.53 -14.10 11.57
CA VAL A 305 -2.72 -12.88 11.61
C VAL A 305 -3.17 -11.99 12.78
N PRO A 306 -2.26 -11.29 13.50
CA PRO A 306 -2.65 -10.41 14.59
C PRO A 306 -3.59 -9.28 14.15
N PHE A 307 -4.61 -8.99 14.95
CA PHE A 307 -5.46 -7.81 14.80
C PHE A 307 -4.93 -6.69 15.71
N LEU A 308 -4.46 -5.59 15.10
CA LEU A 308 -3.84 -4.47 15.83
C LEU A 308 -4.85 -3.44 16.31
N GLY A 309 -6.11 -3.54 15.89
CA GLY A 309 -7.20 -2.72 16.41
C GLY A 309 -7.99 -1.96 15.36
N GLU A 310 -8.85 -1.10 15.87
CA GLU A 310 -9.77 -0.25 15.11
C GLU A 310 -9.36 1.22 15.25
N ILE A 311 -9.35 1.96 14.15
CA ILE A 311 -9.24 3.41 14.15
C ILE A 311 -10.63 3.98 13.83
N PRO A 312 -11.21 4.83 14.71
CA PRO A 312 -12.50 5.46 14.45
C PRO A 312 -12.39 6.53 13.37
N PHE A 313 -13.52 6.83 12.74
CA PHE A 313 -13.69 8.00 11.89
C PHE A 313 -13.93 9.23 12.78
N VAL A 314 -12.87 10.00 13.01
CA VAL A 314 -12.93 11.29 13.69
C VAL A 314 -12.61 12.38 12.67
N PRO A 315 -13.54 13.29 12.31
CA PRO A 315 -13.33 14.29 11.25
C PRO A 315 -12.06 15.12 11.44
N ARG A 316 -11.73 15.39 12.70
CA ARG A 316 -10.55 16.15 13.07
C ARG A 316 -9.23 15.50 12.62
N ILE A 317 -9.17 14.16 12.53
CA ILE A 317 -7.95 13.47 12.07
C ILE A 317 -7.53 13.96 10.68
N MET A 318 -8.49 14.02 9.75
CA MET A 318 -8.23 14.47 8.38
C MET A 318 -7.93 15.97 8.34
N GLN A 319 -8.75 16.78 9.02
CA GLN A 319 -8.59 18.24 9.04
C GLN A 319 -7.21 18.67 9.57
N ASP A 320 -6.83 18.15 10.72
CA ASP A 320 -5.57 18.46 11.38
C ASP A 320 -4.38 17.93 10.54
N THR A 321 -4.49 16.72 9.96
CA THR A 321 -3.41 16.12 9.15
C THR A 321 -3.21 16.84 7.80
N ASP A 322 -4.29 17.20 7.10
CA ASP A 322 -4.21 17.92 5.81
C ASP A 322 -3.68 19.35 6.01
N ALA A 323 -3.92 19.95 7.18
CA ALA A 323 -3.38 21.25 7.55
C ALA A 323 -1.90 21.21 7.99
N GLY A 324 -1.26 20.04 8.01
CA GLY A 324 0.13 19.88 8.45
C GLY A 324 0.31 19.80 9.97
N TYR A 325 -0.77 19.53 10.72
CA TYR A 325 -0.76 19.40 12.18
C TYR A 325 -1.34 18.06 12.65
N PRO A 326 -0.76 16.89 12.26
CA PRO A 326 -1.35 15.58 12.56
C PRO A 326 -1.71 15.43 14.05
N PRO A 327 -2.83 14.78 14.43
CA PRO A 327 -3.31 14.73 15.81
C PRO A 327 -2.25 14.35 16.86
N THR A 328 -1.42 13.36 16.54
CA THR A 328 -0.36 12.84 17.42
C THR A 328 0.78 13.84 17.67
N LEU A 329 0.92 14.88 16.84
CA LEU A 329 1.93 15.94 16.99
C LEU A 329 1.93 16.57 18.39
N ARG A 330 0.74 16.73 18.99
CA ARG A 330 0.57 17.43 20.27
C ARG A 330 1.15 16.68 21.47
N GLY A 331 1.49 15.41 21.35
CA GLY A 331 1.97 14.61 22.48
C GLY A 331 0.88 14.19 23.48
N ASP A 332 -0.39 14.52 23.21
CA ASP A 332 -1.54 14.15 24.05
C ASP A 332 -2.13 12.83 23.54
N ASP A 333 -1.83 11.74 24.25
CA ASP A 333 -2.31 10.40 23.95
C ASP A 333 -3.75 10.15 24.39
N THR A 334 -4.38 11.10 25.09
CA THR A 334 -5.79 11.03 25.54
C THR A 334 -6.75 11.69 24.55
N MET A 335 -6.23 12.48 23.62
CA MET A 335 -7.02 13.12 22.58
C MET A 335 -7.69 12.06 21.68
N GLU A 336 -9.01 12.13 21.50
CA GLU A 336 -9.80 11.17 20.70
C GLU A 336 -9.22 10.93 19.29
N ALA A 337 -8.70 11.97 18.65
CA ALA A 337 -8.09 11.91 17.33
C ALA A 337 -6.66 11.32 17.31
N ALA A 338 -5.99 11.21 18.46
CA ALA A 338 -4.59 10.77 18.58
C ALA A 338 -4.45 9.41 19.30
N GLU A 339 -5.24 9.16 20.35
CA GLU A 339 -5.23 7.94 21.17
C GLU A 339 -5.19 6.64 20.34
N PRO A 340 -6.00 6.48 19.26
CA PRO A 340 -5.96 5.26 18.46
C PRO A 340 -4.60 4.98 17.81
N PHE A 341 -3.86 6.04 17.44
CA PHE A 341 -2.55 5.91 16.82
C PHE A 341 -1.44 5.63 17.83
N TYR A 342 -1.53 6.13 19.06
CA TYR A 342 -0.63 5.73 20.16
C TYR A 342 -0.79 4.25 20.48
N LYS A 343 -2.04 3.79 20.66
CA LYS A 343 -2.34 2.36 20.88
C LYS A 343 -1.85 1.49 19.71
N LEU A 344 -1.98 1.99 18.48
CA LEU A 344 -1.45 1.28 17.31
C LEU A 344 0.08 1.22 17.31
N ALA A 345 0.76 2.33 17.60
CA ALA A 345 2.22 2.38 17.68
C ALA A 345 2.78 1.44 18.76
N GLU A 346 2.15 1.40 19.94
CA GLU A 346 2.47 0.45 21.02
C GLU A 346 2.35 -1.01 20.54
N ARG A 347 1.20 -1.38 19.94
CA ARG A 347 0.99 -2.75 19.45
C ARG A 347 1.94 -3.14 18.32
N ILE A 348 2.31 -2.18 17.46
CA ILE A 348 3.33 -2.38 16.43
C ILE A 348 4.70 -2.64 17.09
N HIS A 349 5.07 -1.84 18.09
CA HIS A 349 6.31 -2.01 18.83
C HIS A 349 6.38 -3.39 19.49
N ASP A 350 5.33 -3.79 20.20
CA ASP A 350 5.22 -5.09 20.85
C ASP A 350 5.34 -6.25 19.86
N ALA A 351 4.67 -6.16 18.71
CA ALA A 351 4.78 -7.16 17.65
C ALA A 351 6.21 -7.29 17.12
N VAL A 352 6.92 -6.16 16.96
CA VAL A 352 8.33 -6.16 16.54
C VAL A 352 9.23 -6.80 17.60
N VAL A 353 9.03 -6.48 18.88
CA VAL A 353 9.79 -7.07 19.99
C VAL A 353 9.55 -8.58 20.07
N ALA A 354 8.29 -9.03 19.98
CA ALA A 354 7.94 -10.44 20.00
C ALA A 354 8.58 -11.24 18.85
N LEU A 355 8.64 -10.67 17.64
CA LEU A 355 9.31 -11.30 16.50
C LEU A 355 10.81 -11.50 16.74
N LYS A 356 11.48 -10.54 17.39
CA LYS A 356 12.91 -10.66 17.71
C LYS A 356 13.15 -11.78 18.71
N THR A 357 12.41 -11.81 19.82
CA THR A 357 12.52 -12.86 20.84
C THR A 357 12.33 -14.26 20.25
N ASN A 358 11.36 -14.42 19.35
CA ASN A 358 11.11 -15.68 18.67
C ASN A 358 12.23 -16.09 17.69
N LYS A 359 12.91 -15.13 17.05
CA LYS A 359 14.09 -15.41 16.22
C LYS A 359 15.28 -15.85 17.07
N THR A 360 15.51 -15.20 18.22
CA THR A 360 16.59 -15.56 19.14
C THR A 360 16.41 -16.98 19.67
N ASN A 361 15.19 -17.34 20.10
CA ASN A 361 14.87 -18.66 20.62
C ASN A 361 14.99 -19.79 19.57
N LYS A 362 14.75 -19.50 18.28
CA LYS A 362 14.95 -20.47 17.19
C LYS A 362 16.43 -20.73 16.88
N HIS A 363 17.32 -19.77 17.14
CA HIS A 363 18.76 -19.94 16.94
C HIS A 363 19.48 -20.61 18.13
N THR A 364 18.85 -20.67 19.30
CA THR A 364 19.38 -21.38 20.49
C THR A 364 18.91 -22.83 20.62
N GLY A 365 18.07 -23.32 19.69
CA GLY A 365 17.75 -24.74 19.58
C GLY A 365 18.95 -25.49 19.00
N ALA A 366 19.65 -26.24 19.85
CA ALA A 366 20.85 -27.00 19.53
C ALA A 366 20.77 -27.69 18.16
N GLY A 367 21.72 -27.35 17.28
CA GLY A 367 22.03 -28.21 16.13
C GLY A 367 22.47 -29.59 16.62
N PRO A 368 22.34 -30.65 15.81
CA PRO A 368 22.72 -31.99 16.21
C PRO A 368 24.18 -32.00 16.65
N SER A 369 24.42 -32.31 17.92
CA SER A 369 25.74 -32.55 18.48
C SER A 369 26.29 -33.83 17.86
N ILE A 370 27.22 -33.69 16.91
CA ILE A 370 27.99 -34.82 16.40
C ILE A 370 29.03 -35.14 17.48
N HIS A 371 28.77 -36.19 18.25
CA HIS A 371 29.78 -36.82 19.09
C HIS A 371 30.66 -37.71 18.22
N PHE A 372 31.97 -37.47 18.26
CA PHE A 372 32.96 -38.42 17.76
C PHE A 372 33.35 -39.31 18.93
N ASP A 373 32.88 -40.55 18.90
CA ASP A 373 33.42 -41.60 19.77
C ASP A 373 34.78 -42.02 19.21
N GLY A 374 35.81 -41.91 20.06
CA GLY A 374 37.19 -42.28 19.75
C GLY A 374 37.48 -43.75 19.97
#